data_AF-A0A179I798-F1
#
_entry.id   AF-A0A179I798-F1
#
_cell.length_a   1.000
_cell.length_b   1.000
_cell.length_c   1.000
_cell.angle_alpha   90.00
_cell.angle_beta   90.00
_cell.angle_gamma   90.00
#
_symmetry.space_group_name_H-M   'P 1'
#
loop_
_entity.id
_entity.type
_entity.pdbx_description
1 polymer ?
#
loop_
_entity_poly.entity_id
_entity_poly.type
_entity_poly.pdbx_seq_one_letter_code
_entity_poly.pdbx_strand_id
1 'polypeptide(L)' 'MAADTASDARPTREEMSEARLPHAYRDSCAHLLIPLNRCRKSTWYAPWKCEYVEFKKRVAKMDELRESKEGARSN' A
#
# COMPACT_ATOMS: atom_id res chain seq x y z
N MET A 1 5.48 9.37 -20.13
CA MET A 1 4.39 8.91 -19.24
C MET A 1 4.91 9.00 -17.82
N ALA A 2 4.25 9.77 -16.96
CA ALA A 2 4.70 10.08 -15.61
C ALA A 2 4.56 8.85 -14.69
N ALA A 3 5.65 8.48 -14.02
CA ALA A 3 5.68 7.39 -13.05
C ALA A 3 5.52 7.98 -11.64
N ASP A 4 4.30 7.98 -11.13
CA ASP A 4 3.97 8.32 -9.74
C ASP A 4 4.27 7.13 -8.81
N THR A 5 5.56 6.88 -8.52
CA THR A 5 6.05 5.66 -7.84
C THR A 5 6.44 5.86 -6.37
N ALA A 6 5.65 6.57 -5.56
CA ALA A 6 5.92 6.68 -4.12
C ALA A 6 5.14 5.65 -3.25
N SER A 7 3.97 5.18 -3.72
CA SER A 7 3.17 4.12 -3.06
C SER A 7 3.09 2.82 -3.88
N ASP A 8 3.72 2.80 -5.05
CA ASP A 8 3.83 1.67 -5.99
C ASP A 8 5.30 1.22 -6.10
N ALA A 9 6.10 1.57 -5.08
CA ALA A 9 7.49 1.16 -5.03
C ALA A 9 7.51 -0.36 -4.77
N ARG A 10 7.80 -1.13 -5.83
CA ARG A 10 8.03 -2.56 -5.75
C ARG A 10 9.01 -2.84 -4.62
N PRO A 11 8.65 -3.70 -3.64
CA PRO A 11 9.52 -3.94 -2.51
C PRO A 11 10.77 -4.68 -2.98
N THR A 12 11.88 -4.39 -2.35
CA THR A 12 13.16 -5.06 -2.59
C THR A 12 13.08 -6.52 -2.16
N ARG A 13 14.00 -7.35 -2.66
CA ARG A 13 14.05 -8.78 -2.32
C ARG A 13 14.35 -8.98 -0.84
N GLU A 14 15.15 -8.09 -0.27
CA GLU A 14 15.54 -8.01 1.12
C GLU A 14 14.32 -7.74 2.00
N GLU A 15 13.51 -6.72 1.67
CA GLU A 15 12.28 -6.37 2.38
C GLU A 15 11.26 -7.52 2.39
N MET A 16 11.10 -8.22 1.25
CA MET A 16 10.22 -9.39 1.16
C MET A 16 10.69 -10.57 2.02
N SER A 17 12.02 -10.72 2.16
CA SER A 17 12.62 -11.75 3.00
C SER A 17 12.47 -11.42 4.49
N GLU A 18 12.71 -10.17 4.89
CA GLU A 18 12.53 -9.67 6.25
C GLU A 18 11.07 -9.79 6.70
N ALA A 19 10.12 -9.50 5.79
CA ALA A 19 8.69 -9.68 6.03
C ALA A 19 8.27 -11.17 6.10
N ARG A 20 9.19 -12.11 5.87
CA ARG A 20 8.99 -13.57 5.89
C ARG A 20 7.86 -14.02 4.95
N LEU A 21 7.80 -13.43 3.75
CA LEU A 21 6.85 -13.86 2.73
C LEU A 21 7.25 -15.24 2.18
N PRO A 22 6.30 -16.20 2.05
CA PRO A 22 6.52 -17.43 1.31
C PRO A 22 6.90 -17.14 -0.14
N HIS A 23 7.65 -18.03 -0.78
CA HIS A 23 8.20 -17.80 -2.12
C HIS A 23 7.12 -17.41 -3.15
N ALA A 24 5.93 -18.02 -3.07
CA ALA A 24 4.80 -17.73 -3.95
C ALA A 24 4.25 -16.29 -3.85
N TYR A 25 4.51 -15.57 -2.76
CA TYR A 25 4.00 -14.22 -2.52
C TYR A 25 5.08 -13.13 -2.62
N ARG A 26 6.26 -13.47 -3.15
CA ARG A 26 7.37 -12.52 -3.39
C ARG A 26 7.30 -11.94 -4.80
N ASP A 27 6.17 -11.32 -5.12
CA ASP A 27 5.88 -10.73 -6.42
C ASP A 27 5.93 -9.19 -6.39
N SER A 28 5.66 -8.55 -7.53
CA SER A 28 5.57 -7.09 -7.61
C SER A 28 4.48 -6.51 -6.71
N CYS A 29 3.49 -7.30 -6.32
CA CYS A 29 2.36 -6.91 -5.47
C CYS A 29 2.66 -7.03 -3.97
N ALA A 30 3.84 -7.51 -3.57
CA ALA A 30 4.22 -7.67 -2.17
C ALA A 30 4.18 -6.35 -1.37
N HIS A 31 4.26 -5.19 -2.02
CA HIS A 31 4.09 -3.87 -1.38
C HIS A 31 2.71 -3.70 -0.73
N LEU A 32 1.69 -4.42 -1.19
CA LEU A 32 0.35 -4.44 -0.58
C LEU A 32 0.29 -5.42 0.60
N LEU A 33 0.95 -6.57 0.46
CA LEU A 33 0.84 -7.67 1.40
C LEU A 33 1.67 -7.44 2.68
N ILE A 34 2.85 -6.83 2.57
CA ILE A 34 3.72 -6.49 3.72
C ILE A 34 2.98 -5.61 4.75
N PRO A 35 2.43 -4.43 4.39
CA PRO A 35 1.71 -3.58 5.35
C PRO A 35 0.42 -4.23 5.86
N LEU A 36 -0.32 -4.95 5.00
CA LEU A 36 -1.53 -5.65 5.41
C LEU A 36 -1.24 -6.71 6.47
N ASN A 37 -0.20 -7.53 6.28
CA ASN A 37 0.17 -8.57 7.23
C ASN A 37 0.74 -8.00 8.53
N ARG A 38 1.46 -6.87 8.48
CA ARG A 38 1.87 -6.13 9.69
C ARG A 38 0.66 -5.68 10.50
N CYS A 39 -0.35 -5.08 9.85
CA CYS A 39 -1.60 -4.68 10.50
C CYS A 39 -2.36 -5.87 11.08
N ARG A 40 -2.52 -6.95 10.31
CA ARG A 40 -3.21 -8.17 10.77
C ARG A 40 -2.55 -8.73 12.03
N LYS A 41 -1.22 -8.80 12.06
CA LYS A 41 -0.48 -9.26 13.26
C LYS A 41 -0.64 -8.33 14.46
N SER A 42 -0.52 -7.01 14.27
CA SER A 42 -0.62 -6.04 15.38
C SER A 42 -2.03 -5.94 15.97
N THR A 43 -3.05 -6.22 15.16
CA THR A 43 -4.46 -6.16 15.56
C THR A 43 -5.07 -7.53 15.85
N TRP A 44 -4.25 -8.57 15.97
CA TRP A 44 -4.68 -9.94 16.21
C TRP A 44 -5.76 -10.41 15.21
N TYR A 45 -5.60 -10.02 13.94
CA TYR A 45 -6.46 -10.36 12.82
C TYR A 45 -7.90 -9.87 12.95
N ALA A 46 -8.13 -8.78 13.70
CA ALA A 46 -9.44 -8.12 13.76
C ALA A 46 -9.87 -7.59 12.36
N PRO A 47 -10.94 -8.13 11.75
CA PRO A 47 -11.25 -7.90 10.34
C PRO A 47 -11.56 -6.44 10.00
N TRP A 48 -12.13 -5.67 10.94
CA TRP A 48 -12.52 -4.28 10.73
C TRP A 48 -11.37 -3.25 10.87
N LYS A 49 -10.21 -3.63 11.39
CA LYS A 49 -9.14 -2.65 11.71
C LYS A 49 -8.20 -2.35 10.54
N CYS A 50 -7.95 -3.33 9.68
CA CYS A 50 -6.91 -3.21 8.65
C CYS A 50 -7.38 -2.64 7.31
N GLU A 51 -8.67 -2.67 7.02
CA GLU A 51 -9.23 -2.03 5.82
C GLU A 51 -9.12 -0.50 5.90
N TYR A 52 -9.28 0.06 7.10
CA TYR A 52 -9.33 1.51 7.31
C TYR A 52 -7.97 2.20 7.13
N VAL A 53 -6.87 1.50 7.45
CA VAL A 53 -5.52 2.08 7.35
C VAL A 53 -5.10 2.26 5.89
N GLU A 54 -5.30 1.23 5.06
CA GLU A 54 -5.04 1.33 3.61
C GLU A 54 -6.02 2.27 2.91
N PHE A 55 -7.28 2.29 3.34
CA PHE A 55 -8.24 3.27 2.86
C PHE A 55 -7.79 4.71 3.14
N LYS A 56 -7.35 5.02 4.37
CA LYS A 56 -6.85 6.35 4.73
C LYS A 56 -5.64 6.79 3.91
N LYS A 57 -4.70 5.89 3.64
CA LYS A 57 -3.54 6.18 2.78
C LYS A 57 -3.98 6.52 1.36
N ARG A 58 -4.94 5.77 0.80
CA ARG A 58 -5.49 6.05 -0.54
C ARG A 58 -6.26 7.37 -0.57
N VAL A 59 -7.02 7.69 0.47
CA VAL A 59 -7.74 8.98 0.57
C VAL A 59 -6.74 10.14 0.63
N ALA A 60 -5.70 10.06 1.46
CA ALA A 60 -4.65 11.07 1.52
C ALA A 60 -3.98 11.28 0.16
N LYS A 61 -3.63 10.20 -0.55
CA LYS A 61 -3.09 10.28 -1.92
C LYS A 61 -4.07 10.94 -2.90
N MET A 62 -5.38 10.65 -2.78
CA MET A 62 -6.38 11.28 -3.64
C MET A 62 -6.56 12.77 -3.35
N ASP A 63 -6.46 13.18 -2.07
CA ASP A 63 -6.48 14.59 -1.69
C ASP A 63 -5.25 15.33 -2.20
N GLU A 64 -4.05 14.76 -2.08
CA GLU A 64 -2.81 15.30 -2.67
C GLU A 64 -2.92 15.48 -4.19
N LEU A 65 -3.44 14.46 -4.89
CA LEU A 65 -3.66 14.53 -6.34
C LEU A 65 -4.70 15.61 -6.69
N ARG A 66 -5.73 15.78 -5.87
CA ARG A 66 -6.76 16.80 -6.07
C ARG A 66 -6.19 18.21 -5.89
N GLU A 67 -5.33 18.41 -4.90
CA GLU A 67 -4.61 19.68 -4.70
C GLU A 67 -3.67 19.98 -5.87
N SER A 68 -2.86 19.01 -6.30
CA SER A 68 -1.91 19.18 -7.41
C SER A 68 -2.57 19.44 -8.77
N LYS A 69 -3.80 18.97 -8.95
CA LYS A 69 -4.60 19.17 -10.18
C LYS A 69 -5.59 20.34 -10.05
N GLU A 70 -5.45 21.19 -9.04
CA GLU A 70 -6.35 22.32 -8.75
C GLU A 70 -7.85 21.92 -8.71
N GLY A 71 -8.13 20.70 -8.23
CA GLY A 71 -9.49 20.16 -8.16
C GLY A 71 -10.04 19.59 -9.46
N ALA A 72 -9.25 19.50 -10.54
CA ALA A 72 -9.69 18.93 -11.80
C ALA A 72 -10.03 17.42 -11.64
N ARG A 73 -11.30 17.08 -11.83
CA ARG A 73 -11.75 15.68 -11.94
C ARG A 73 -11.33 15.13 -13.30
N SER A 74 -10.51 14.09 -13.31
CA SER A 74 -10.33 13.25 -14.48
C SER A 74 -11.62 12.44 -14.68
N ASN A 75 -12.34 12.71 -15.77
CA ASN A 75 -13.55 12.00 -16.19
C ASN A 75 -13.17 10.80 -17.07
#